data_AF-A0A496C0Z3-F1
#
_entry.id   AF-A0A496C0Z3-F1
#
_cell.length_a   1.000
_cell.length_b   1.000
_cell.length_c   1.000
_cell.angle_alpha   90.00
_cell.angle_beta   90.00
_cell.angle_gamma   90.00
#
_symmetry.space_group_name_H-M   'P 1'
#
loop_
_entity.id
_entity.type
_entity.pdbx_description
1 polymer ?
#
loop_
_entity_poly.entity_id
_entity_poly.type
_entity_poly.pdbx_seq_one_letter_code
_entity_poly.pdbx_strand_id
1 'polypeptide(L)' 'MVEIQDLVLERKRHGITQLHVYKTEIYPRFFISYATFNRYLSYPAKQELKKGRIKKAAEEIENFQR' A
#
# COMPACT_ATOMS: atom_id res chain seq x y z
N MET A 1 1.65 -3.07 4.15
CA MET A 1 0.87 -1.83 3.93
C MET A 1 0.22 -1.76 2.55
N VAL A 2 0.90 -2.20 1.49
CA VAL A 2 0.38 -2.17 0.11
C VAL A 2 -0.91 -2.97 0.00
N GLU A 3 -1.01 -4.11 0.68
CA GLU A 3 -2.24 -4.92 0.75
C GLU A 3 -3.44 -4.17 1.33
N ILE A 4 -3.24 -3.34 2.37
CA ILE A 4 -4.31 -2.52 2.96
C ILE A 4 -4.78 -1.46 1.96
N GLN A 5 -3.85 -0.85 1.23
CA GLN A 5 -4.19 0.12 0.18
C GLN A 5 -4.95 -0.54 -0.97
N ASP A 6 -4.51 -1.73 -1.41
CA ASP A 6 -5.15 -2.46 -2.50
C ASP A 6 -6.58 -2.90 -2.15
N LEU A 7 -6.76 -3.45 -0.93
CA LEU A 7 -8.07 -3.83 -0.40
C LEU A 7 -9.03 -2.64 -0.36
N VAL A 8 -8.57 -1.50 0.16
CA VAL A 8 -9.41 -0.29 0.25
C VAL A 8 -9.76 0.24 -1.14
N LEU A 9 -8.82 0.20 -2.10
CA LEU A 9 -9.08 0.60 -3.49
C LEU A 9 -10.10 -0.32 -4.16
N GLU A 10 -10.01 -1.63 -3.97
CA GLU A 10 -10.97 -2.61 -4.49
C GLU A 10 -12.36 -2.34 -3.90
N ARG A 11 -12.48 -2.25 -2.58
CA ARG A 11 -13.78 -2.02 -1.91
C ARG A 11 -14.40 -0.67 -2.27
N LYS A 12 -13.58 0.36 -2.47
CA LYS A 12 -14.05 1.68 -2.92
C LYS A 12 -14.62 1.63 -4.35
N ARG A 13 -14.11 0.76 -5.23
CA ARG A 13 -14.71 0.52 -6.56
C ARG A 13 -16.13 -0.05 -6.47
N HIS A 14 -16.43 -0.79 -5.40
CA HIS A 14 -17.78 -1.30 -5.11
C HIS A 14 -18.66 -0.30 -4.33
N GLY A 15 -18.22 0.94 -4.15
CA GLY A 15 -18.97 1.97 -3.42
C GLY A 15 -18.93 1.82 -1.88
N ILE A 16 -18.08 0.94 -1.36
CA ILE A 16 -17.98 0.72 0.09
C ILE A 16 -17.11 1.81 0.71
N THR A 17 -17.57 2.35 1.83
CA THR A 17 -16.84 3.41 2.54
C THR A 17 -15.61 2.89 3.24
N GLN A 18 -14.56 3.72 3.29
CA GLN A 18 -13.31 3.41 3.98
C GLN A 18 -13.52 3.06 5.47
N LEU A 19 -14.48 3.70 6.14
CA LEU A 19 -14.82 3.40 7.53
C LEU A 19 -15.42 1.99 7.67
N HIS A 20 -16.25 1.58 6.71
CA HIS A 20 -16.82 0.23 6.70
C HIS A 20 -15.71 -0.81 6.52
N VAL A 21 -14.85 -0.65 5.50
CA VAL A 21 -13.70 -1.54 5.26
C VAL A 21 -12.80 -1.63 6.49
N TYR A 22 -12.55 -0.51 7.17
CA TYR A 22 -11.77 -0.52 8.40
C TYR A 22 -12.39 -1.43 9.47
N LYS A 23 -13.69 -1.28 9.73
CA LYS A 23 -14.39 -2.03 10.78
C LYS A 23 -14.57 -3.51 10.44
N THR A 24 -14.85 -3.83 9.18
CA THR A 24 -15.22 -5.20 8.77
C THR A 24 -14.05 -6.05 8.35
N GLU A 25 -13.00 -5.46 7.77
CA GLU A 25 -11.89 -6.22 7.16
C GLU A 25 -10.54 -5.89 7.79
N ILE A 26 -10.26 -4.61 8.09
CA ILE A 26 -8.91 -4.21 8.55
C ILE A 26 -8.72 -4.46 10.04
N TYR A 27 -9.62 -3.97 10.87
CA TYR A 27 -9.55 -4.10 12.32
C TYR A 27 -9.48 -5.56 12.77
N PRO A 28 -10.37 -6.48 12.33
CA PRO A 28 -10.31 -7.87 12.76
C PRO A 28 -9.11 -8.65 12.20
N ARG A 29 -8.50 -8.21 11.09
CA ARG A 29 -7.41 -8.92 10.43
C ARG A 29 -6.02 -8.44 10.85
N PHE A 30 -5.85 -7.13 11.01
CA PHE A 30 -4.55 -6.49 11.24
C PHE A 30 -4.40 -5.91 12.65
N PHE A 31 -5.50 -5.82 13.42
CA PHE A 31 -5.51 -5.29 14.79
C PHE A 31 -4.84 -3.90 14.91
N ILE A 32 -4.95 -3.09 13.85
CA ILE A 32 -4.40 -1.75 13.82
C ILE A 32 -5.44 -0.71 14.22
N SER A 33 -4.98 0.36 14.86
CA SER A 33 -5.83 1.52 15.16
C SER A 33 -6.25 2.24 13.87
N TYR A 34 -7.34 3.01 13.97
CA TYR A 34 -7.82 3.84 12.85
C TYR A 34 -6.80 4.90 12.43
N ALA A 35 -6.03 5.43 13.39
CA ALA A 35 -4.95 6.37 13.11
C ALA A 35 -3.83 5.72 12.29
N THR A 36 -3.44 4.50 12.64
CA THR A 36 -2.44 3.71 11.89
C THR A 36 -2.94 3.39 10.50
N PHE A 37 -4.21 3.01 10.36
CA PHE A 37 -4.85 2.75 9.07
C PHE A 37 -4.83 3.97 8.15
N ASN A 38 -5.24 5.15 8.65
CA ASN A 38 -5.18 6.38 7.87
C ASN A 38 -3.73 6.74 7.50
N ARG A 39 -2.77 6.56 8.42
CA ARG A 39 -1.35 6.76 8.11
C ARG A 39 -0.88 5.87 6.96
N TYR A 40 -1.36 4.64 6.89
CA TYR A 40 -1.03 3.71 5.80
C TYR A 40 -1.69 4.07 4.48
N LEU A 41 -2.87 4.68 4.49
CA LEU A 41 -3.53 5.15 3.27
C LEU A 41 -2.89 6.43 2.72
N SER A 42 -2.44 7.33 3.60
CA SER A 42 -1.77 8.57 3.20
C SER A 42 -0.33 8.38 2.74
N TYR A 43 0.29 7.24 3.04
CA TYR A 43 1.67 7.00 2.65
C TYR A 43 1.77 6.60 1.17
N PRO A 44 2.61 7.28 0.37
CA PRO A 44 2.71 7.06 -1.07
C PRO A 44 3.54 5.80 -1.39
N ALA A 45 3.04 4.63 -0.98
CA ALA A 45 3.73 3.35 -1.14
C ALA A 45 4.05 3.04 -2.61
N LYS A 46 3.17 3.42 -3.55
CA LYS A 46 3.41 3.24 -4.99
C LYS A 46 4.58 4.08 -5.52
N GLN A 47 4.81 5.29 -4.98
CA GLN A 47 5.95 6.12 -5.37
C GLN A 47 7.25 5.57 -4.81
N GLU A 48 7.25 5.12 -3.56
CA GLU A 48 8.44 4.54 -2.93
C GLU A 48 8.82 3.20 -3.57
N LEU A 49 7.84 2.36 -3.92
CA LEU A 49 8.08 1.15 -4.70
C LEU A 49 8.63 1.45 -6.10
N LYS A 50 8.11 2.49 -6.78
CA LYS A 50 8.62 2.92 -8.08
C LYS A 50 10.08 3.38 -7.97
N LYS A 51 10.43 4.17 -6.95
CA LYS A 51 11.81 4.56 -6.67
C LYS A 51 12.72 3.38 -6.35
N GLY A 52 12.27 2.45 -5.51
CA GLY A 52 13.03 1.25 -5.16
C GLY A 52 13.28 0.31 -6.34
N ARG A 53 12.29 0.14 -7.22
CA ARG A 53 12.44 -0.64 -8.47
C ARG A 53 13.36 0.04 -9.48
N ILE A 54 13.28 1.37 -9.62
CA ILE A 54 14.17 2.13 -10.50
C ILE A 54 15.63 2.03 -10.01
N LYS A 55 15.86 2.11 -8.69
CA LYS A 55 17.19 1.88 -8.11
C LYS A 55 17.73 0.48 -8.39
N LYS A 56 16.94 -0.57 -8.11
CA LYS A 56 17.35 -1.95 -8.40
C LYS A 56 17.63 -2.19 -9.88
N ALA A 57 16.77 -1.70 -10.77
CA ALA A 57 16.97 -1.84 -12.22
C ALA A 57 18.23 -1.10 -12.71
N ALA A 58 18.53 0.08 -12.14
CA ALA A 58 19.76 0.81 -12.45
C ALA A 58 21.02 0.07 -11.95
N GLU A 59 20.99 -0.47 -10.72
CA GLU A 59 22.08 -1.31 -10.18
C GLU A 59 22.30 -2.59 -10.98
N GLU A 60 21.23 -3.25 -11.45
CA GLU A 60 21.34 -4.45 -12.29
C GLU A 60 21.93 -4.15 -13.68
N ILE A 61 21.56 -3.01 -14.30
CA ILE A 61 22.13 -2.59 -15.59
C ILE A 61 23.62 -2.24 -15.43
N GLU A 62 24.00 -1.54 -14.35
CA GLU A 62 25.39 -1.17 -14.08
C GLU A 62 26.27 -2.41 -13.83
N ASN A 63 25.79 -3.39 -13.07
CA ASN A 63 26.51 -4.64 -12.85
C ASN A 63 26.61 -5.53 -14.09
N PHE A 64 25.69 -5.42 -15.05
CA PHE A 64 25.74 -6.18 -16.30
C PHE A 64 26.69 -5.57 -17.35
N GLN A 65 27.06 -4.30 -17.21
CA GLN A 65 28.00 -3.60 -18.10
C GLN A 65 29.45 -3.61 -17.59
N ARG A 66 29.73 -4.31 -16.49
CA ARG A 66 31.04 -4.39 -15.84
C ARG A 66 31.66 -5.77 -16.00
#